data_AF-A0A8T1WUY8-F1
#
_entry.id   AF-A0A8T1WUY8-F1
#
_cell.length_a   1.000
_cell.length_b   1.000
_cell.length_c   1.000
_cell.angle_alpha   90.00
_cell.angle_beta   90.00
_cell.angle_gamma   90.00
#
_symmetry.space_group_name_H-M   'P 1'
#
loop_
_entity.id
_entity.type
_entity.pdbx_description
1 polymer ?
#
loop_
_entity_poly.entity_id
_entity_poly.type
_entity_poly.pdbx_seq_one_letter_code
_entity_poly.pdbx_strand_id
1 'polypeptide(L)'
;MLASQLFATATLALTAFNVVAGQSTLPSMRIAFNVHRPSMAVFGSTSFDVYLKPVVSGSNVTFDGKMSIEQNGVTHSLVLADNVPYHEVVGNLTNSTMCVAPESIPSAVDIVDAIASATAVSTVKTDQDISCEGKWLRTTYLGTSFVLCASADVHDRNFTVYGEDFSAAFEYLSEEVCIDKPSSASDCTAVTTNSVPLSAVGQFYGKTVAGSKRALRDEVATAQLASPTCTCQGTPRPCLFLHGMDVTADGGIVDSYEFFGDIKKHAPCCSSFNYAVLNTVDYPWYDDMLQQKACDAAINITTGDASNGSTVINDLIVVAHSMGNSMFAGALATDKCSIGKNVDWVALSGPMKGSMGSDFMDTICGSGSDSSTLLSMFGGLIGQCPGTTTRRSLVYDGGDYCDAACRLRYAAARAMHAKYVTAGMCGTSYNGLLSREYAGLLAGGLLIPHHSSKNDGIVEFQSCVGNLDPSKFTDSYSNTWYAAKLNHADTTFHDGEGLFSRAQKPLKWFECLL
;
A
#
# COMPACT_ATOMS: atom_id res chain seq x y z
N MET A 1 -33.74 -83.56 -18.23
CA MET A 1 -34.39 -83.04 -17.02
C MET A 1 -33.90 -81.62 -16.81
N LEU A 2 -34.84 -80.66 -16.82
CA LEU A 2 -34.85 -79.31 -16.20
C LEU A 2 -33.53 -78.48 -16.23
N ALA A 3 -33.51 -77.19 -16.55
CA ALA A 3 -34.51 -76.21 -16.93
C ALA A 3 -33.78 -74.89 -17.31
N SER A 4 -34.36 -74.15 -18.27
CA SER A 4 -34.48 -72.67 -18.35
C SER A 4 -33.20 -71.81 -18.42
N GLN A 5 -32.88 -71.15 -19.55
CA GLN A 5 -33.38 -69.82 -20.01
C GLN A 5 -32.97 -68.68 -19.06
N LEU A 6 -32.50 -67.48 -19.43
CA LEU A 6 -32.33 -66.67 -20.65
C LEU A 6 -31.38 -65.52 -20.18
N PHE A 7 -30.51 -64.91 -20.98
CA PHE A 7 -30.75 -63.60 -21.60
C PHE A 7 -29.51 -63.15 -22.39
N ALA A 8 -29.79 -62.47 -23.50
CA ALA A 8 -28.88 -61.97 -24.49
C ALA A 8 -27.89 -60.91 -23.98
N THR A 9 -26.62 -61.03 -24.36
CA THR A 9 -25.65 -59.92 -24.36
C THR A 9 -25.68 -59.25 -25.73
N ALA A 10 -26.38 -58.13 -25.83
CA ALA A 10 -26.30 -57.22 -26.96
C ALA A 10 -25.02 -56.35 -26.84
N THR A 11 -24.23 -56.36 -27.90
CA THR A 11 -23.15 -55.42 -28.21
C THR A 11 -23.59 -53.96 -28.06
N LEU A 12 -22.82 -53.16 -27.33
CA LEU A 12 -22.80 -51.71 -27.47
C LEU A 12 -21.35 -51.26 -27.70
N ALA A 13 -21.17 -50.65 -28.87
CA ALA A 13 -19.93 -50.15 -29.39
C ALA A 13 -19.27 -49.17 -28.42
N LEU A 14 -17.93 -49.27 -28.29
CA LEU A 14 -17.12 -48.15 -27.83
C LEU A 14 -17.28 -47.01 -28.85
N THR A 15 -18.16 -46.06 -28.56
CA THR A 15 -18.03 -44.73 -29.11
C THR A 15 -16.89 -44.05 -28.35
N ALA A 16 -15.70 -44.11 -28.93
CA ALA A 16 -14.70 -43.09 -28.68
C ALA A 16 -15.35 -41.75 -29.05
N PHE A 17 -15.76 -40.98 -28.05
CA PHE A 17 -16.10 -39.59 -28.26
C PHE A 17 -14.81 -38.90 -28.71
N ASN A 18 -14.74 -38.66 -30.02
CA ASN A 18 -13.85 -37.66 -30.58
C ASN A 18 -14.05 -36.38 -29.76
N VAL A 19 -12.97 -35.95 -29.10
CA VAL A 19 -12.83 -34.58 -28.62
C VAL A 19 -12.89 -33.71 -29.87
N VAL A 20 -14.10 -33.26 -30.22
CA VAL A 20 -14.25 -32.10 -31.07
C VAL A 20 -13.57 -30.98 -30.31
N ALA A 21 -12.54 -30.40 -30.93
CA ALA A 21 -11.89 -29.19 -30.50
C ALA A 21 -12.89 -28.02 -30.52
N GLY A 22 -13.84 -28.02 -29.59
CA GLY A 22 -14.50 -26.79 -29.17
C GLY A 22 -13.51 -26.08 -28.27
N GLN A 23 -13.09 -24.86 -28.64
CA GLN A 23 -12.49 -23.94 -27.68
C GLN A 23 -13.35 -24.01 -26.42
N SER A 24 -12.76 -24.43 -25.30
CA SER A 24 -13.45 -24.36 -24.02
C SER A 24 -13.63 -22.88 -23.71
N THR A 25 -14.71 -22.26 -24.19
CA THR A 25 -15.01 -20.88 -23.88
C THR A 25 -15.24 -20.82 -22.38
N LEU A 26 -14.37 -20.09 -21.71
CA LEU A 26 -14.53 -19.74 -20.31
C LEU A 26 -15.37 -18.46 -20.31
N PRO A 27 -16.47 -18.39 -19.53
CA PRO A 27 -17.29 -17.20 -19.51
C PRO A 27 -16.50 -16.00 -18.96
N SER A 28 -16.86 -14.81 -19.44
CA SER A 28 -16.42 -13.57 -18.78
C SER A 28 -17.06 -13.48 -17.39
N MET A 29 -16.48 -12.64 -16.55
CA MET A 29 -16.90 -12.53 -15.16
C MET A 29 -16.97 -11.07 -14.72
N ARG A 30 -17.96 -10.77 -13.89
CA ARG A 30 -18.05 -9.52 -13.15
C ARG A 30 -17.69 -9.79 -11.70
N ILE A 31 -16.85 -8.94 -11.13
CA ILE A 31 -16.51 -8.92 -9.71
C ILE A 31 -17.01 -7.59 -9.14
N ALA A 32 -18.08 -7.65 -8.36
CA ALA A 32 -18.65 -6.49 -7.69
C ALA A 32 -17.97 -6.29 -6.33
N PHE A 33 -17.15 -5.26 -6.20
CA PHE A 33 -16.45 -4.91 -4.97
C PHE A 33 -17.31 -4.00 -4.08
N ASN A 34 -17.27 -4.26 -2.78
CA ASN A 34 -17.75 -3.39 -1.73
C ASN A 34 -16.61 -3.21 -0.71
N VAL A 35 -16.02 -2.02 -0.70
CA VAL A 35 -14.91 -1.63 0.16
C VAL A 35 -15.46 -1.12 1.49
N HIS A 36 -15.02 -1.75 2.58
CA HIS A 36 -15.51 -1.47 3.94
C HIS A 36 -14.93 -0.18 4.52
N ARG A 37 -13.77 0.27 4.00
CA ARG A 37 -13.01 1.42 4.52
C ARG A 37 -12.97 2.54 3.47
N PRO A 38 -13.54 3.73 3.75
CA PRO A 38 -13.50 4.87 2.83
C PRO A 38 -12.09 5.31 2.44
N SER A 39 -11.07 5.08 3.29
CA SER A 39 -9.66 5.37 2.99
C SER A 39 -9.08 4.53 1.83
N MET A 40 -9.75 3.45 1.44
CA MET A 40 -9.38 2.57 0.31
C MET A 40 -10.27 2.76 -0.91
N ALA A 41 -11.07 3.84 -0.94
CA ALA A 41 -11.93 4.13 -2.06
C ALA A 41 -11.11 4.33 -3.35
N VAL A 42 -11.48 3.64 -4.41
CA VAL A 42 -10.80 3.72 -5.71
C VAL A 42 -11.46 4.84 -6.51
N PHE A 43 -10.69 5.87 -6.86
CA PHE A 43 -11.21 7.11 -7.48
C PHE A 43 -12.43 7.68 -6.74
N GLY A 44 -12.42 7.60 -5.40
CA GLY A 44 -13.50 8.08 -4.53
C GLY A 44 -14.71 7.16 -4.41
N SER A 45 -14.73 5.99 -5.06
CA SER A 45 -15.81 5.01 -4.92
C SER A 45 -15.42 3.84 -4.01
N THR A 46 -16.33 3.48 -3.11
CA THR A 46 -16.25 2.24 -2.31
C THR A 46 -17.02 1.08 -2.92
N SER A 47 -17.75 1.30 -4.01
CA SER A 47 -18.50 0.26 -4.72
C SER A 47 -18.24 0.36 -6.21
N PHE A 48 -17.71 -0.70 -6.81
CA PHE A 48 -17.37 -0.71 -8.23
C PHE A 48 -17.29 -2.13 -8.77
N ASP A 49 -17.41 -2.24 -10.09
CA ASP A 49 -17.32 -3.51 -10.81
C ASP A 49 -15.97 -3.63 -11.53
N VAL A 50 -15.39 -4.83 -11.46
CA VAL A 50 -14.28 -5.25 -12.30
C VAL A 50 -14.76 -6.34 -13.23
N TYR A 51 -14.56 -6.16 -14.53
CA TYR A 51 -14.87 -7.15 -15.54
C TYR A 51 -13.60 -7.88 -15.94
N LEU A 52 -13.65 -9.21 -15.98
CA LEU A 52 -12.57 -10.08 -16.41
C LEU A 52 -12.97 -10.89 -17.64
N LYS A 53 -12.08 -10.95 -18.61
CA LYS A 53 -12.20 -11.75 -19.82
C LYS A 53 -11.07 -12.79 -19.84
N PRO A 54 -11.38 -14.09 -19.78
CA PRO A 54 -10.38 -15.13 -19.96
C PRO A 54 -9.98 -15.24 -21.43
N VAL A 55 -8.67 -15.27 -21.71
CA VAL A 55 -8.09 -15.47 -23.04
C VAL A 55 -7.35 -16.80 -23.05
N VAL A 56 -7.94 -17.80 -23.73
CA VAL A 56 -7.38 -19.15 -23.80
C VAL A 56 -6.38 -19.24 -24.96
N SER A 57 -5.12 -19.54 -24.65
CA SER A 57 -4.04 -19.75 -25.61
C SER A 57 -3.38 -21.11 -25.38
N GLY A 58 -3.73 -22.09 -26.22
CA GLY A 58 -3.26 -23.46 -26.07
C GLY A 58 -3.70 -24.09 -24.74
N SER A 59 -2.73 -24.48 -23.91
CA SER A 59 -2.96 -25.04 -22.57
C SER A 59 -3.01 -24.00 -21.45
N ASN A 60 -2.92 -22.71 -21.78
CA ASN A 60 -2.82 -21.62 -20.82
C ASN A 60 -3.99 -20.65 -20.96
N VAL A 61 -4.26 -19.93 -19.89
CA VAL A 61 -5.27 -18.87 -19.81
C VAL A 61 -4.59 -17.62 -19.27
N THR A 62 -4.77 -16.50 -19.97
CA THR A 62 -4.49 -15.16 -19.45
C THR A 62 -5.81 -14.44 -19.19
N PHE A 63 -5.76 -13.31 -18.48
CA PHE A 63 -6.96 -12.53 -18.20
C PHE A 63 -6.75 -11.08 -18.62
N ASP A 64 -7.66 -10.60 -19.45
CA ASP A 64 -7.85 -9.16 -19.63
C ASP A 64 -8.85 -8.66 -18.59
N GLY A 65 -8.69 -7.40 -18.17
CA GLY A 65 -9.45 -6.81 -17.08
C GLY A 65 -9.82 -5.37 -17.35
N LYS A 66 -11.00 -4.95 -16.91
CA LYS A 66 -11.43 -3.55 -16.98
C LYS A 66 -12.23 -3.16 -15.75
N MET A 67 -11.89 -2.02 -15.20
CA MET A 67 -12.66 -1.31 -14.18
C MET A 67 -12.87 0.12 -14.64
N SER A 68 -14.06 0.68 -14.43
CA SER A 68 -14.39 2.06 -14.79
C SER A 68 -15.17 2.72 -13.66
N ILE A 69 -14.75 3.91 -13.26
CA ILE A 69 -15.35 4.70 -12.19
C ILE A 69 -15.52 6.14 -12.69
N GLU A 70 -16.73 6.68 -12.56
CA GLU A 70 -17.03 8.07 -12.87
C GLU A 70 -16.86 8.94 -11.61
N GLN A 71 -16.08 10.00 -11.70
CA GLN A 71 -15.84 10.96 -10.64
C GLN A 71 -15.90 12.38 -11.21
N ASN A 72 -16.83 13.21 -10.70
CA ASN A 72 -16.97 14.62 -11.10
C ASN A 72 -17.09 14.84 -12.62
N GLY A 73 -17.77 13.94 -13.35
CA GLY A 73 -17.92 14.01 -14.81
C GLY A 73 -16.67 13.61 -15.60
N VAL A 74 -15.71 12.95 -14.94
CA VAL A 74 -14.53 12.33 -15.55
C VAL A 74 -14.58 10.83 -15.29
N THR A 75 -14.43 10.01 -16.33
CA THR A 75 -14.38 8.56 -16.20
C THR A 75 -12.94 8.10 -16.12
N HIS A 76 -12.56 7.52 -14.99
CA HIS A 76 -11.28 6.84 -14.80
C HIS A 76 -11.46 5.35 -15.09
N SER A 77 -10.62 4.78 -15.95
CA SER A 77 -10.66 3.36 -16.29
C SER A 77 -9.28 2.73 -16.14
N LEU A 78 -9.19 1.66 -15.36
CA LEU A 78 -8.00 0.79 -15.34
C LEU A 78 -8.26 -0.39 -16.26
N VAL A 79 -7.37 -0.58 -17.23
CA VAL A 79 -7.50 -1.61 -18.28
C VAL A 79 -6.24 -2.46 -18.32
N LEU A 80 -6.40 -3.77 -18.20
CA LEU A 80 -5.37 -4.76 -18.52
C LEU A 80 -5.79 -5.41 -19.84
N ALA A 81 -5.09 -5.08 -20.93
CA ALA A 81 -5.36 -5.63 -22.25
C ALA A 81 -4.08 -6.17 -22.86
N ASP A 82 -4.10 -7.42 -23.33
CA ASP A 82 -2.93 -8.13 -23.88
C ASP A 82 -1.75 -8.16 -22.89
N ASN A 83 -2.06 -8.32 -21.59
CA ASN A 83 -1.13 -8.23 -20.47
C ASN A 83 -0.50 -6.84 -20.26
N VAL A 84 -1.00 -5.78 -20.89
CA VAL A 84 -0.47 -4.43 -20.70
C VAL A 84 -1.44 -3.60 -19.85
N PRO A 85 -0.99 -3.03 -18.72
CA PRO A 85 -1.81 -2.23 -17.81
C PRO A 85 -1.84 -0.74 -18.24
N TYR A 86 -3.03 -0.17 -18.30
CA TYR A 86 -3.29 1.21 -18.69
C TYR A 86 -4.23 1.90 -17.70
N HIS A 87 -4.07 3.22 -17.57
CA HIS A 87 -5.05 4.11 -16.97
C HIS A 87 -5.55 5.08 -18.02
N GLU A 88 -6.81 4.95 -18.38
CA GLU A 88 -7.51 5.83 -19.30
C GLU A 88 -8.35 6.81 -18.50
N VAL A 89 -8.21 8.10 -18.82
CA VAL A 89 -9.02 9.18 -18.24
C VAL A 89 -9.79 9.81 -19.38
N VAL A 90 -11.11 9.69 -19.34
CA VAL A 90 -12.02 10.25 -20.33
C VAL A 90 -12.80 11.38 -19.67
N GLY A 91 -12.47 12.62 -20.04
CA GLY A 91 -13.14 13.82 -19.54
C GLY A 91 -13.81 14.61 -20.65
N ASN A 92 -14.55 15.66 -20.27
CA ASN A 92 -15.26 16.50 -21.23
C ASN A 92 -14.36 17.33 -22.16
N LEU A 93 -13.10 17.57 -21.77
CA LEU A 93 -12.17 18.48 -22.48
C LEU A 93 -11.01 17.75 -23.15
N THR A 94 -10.47 16.70 -22.52
CA THR A 94 -9.32 15.94 -23.02
C THR A 94 -9.37 14.51 -22.53
N ASN A 95 -9.03 13.57 -23.40
CA ASN A 95 -8.77 12.18 -23.03
C ASN A 95 -7.27 11.97 -22.89
N SER A 96 -6.86 11.17 -21.90
CA SER A 96 -5.48 10.76 -21.75
C SER A 96 -5.39 9.27 -21.44
N THR A 97 -4.28 8.65 -21.86
CA THR A 97 -3.92 7.28 -21.50
C THR A 97 -2.50 7.32 -20.97
N MET A 98 -2.28 6.69 -19.82
CA MET A 98 -0.95 6.53 -19.24
C MET A 98 -0.67 5.06 -18.92
N CYS A 99 0.61 4.70 -18.90
CA CYS A 99 1.03 3.39 -18.43
C CYS A 99 0.84 3.30 -16.92
N VAL A 100 0.36 2.13 -16.47
CA VAL A 100 0.28 1.80 -15.05
C VAL A 100 1.40 0.82 -14.74
N ALA A 101 1.99 0.88 -13.55
CA ALA A 101 2.98 -0.11 -13.17
C ALA A 101 2.30 -1.49 -12.99
N PRO A 102 2.87 -2.59 -13.51
CA PRO A 102 2.30 -3.95 -13.40
C PRO A 102 1.82 -4.32 -11.98
N GLU A 103 2.55 -3.89 -10.96
CA GLU A 103 2.26 -4.13 -9.55
C GLU A 103 1.05 -3.37 -9.00
N SER A 104 0.56 -2.36 -9.71
CA SER A 104 -0.63 -1.58 -9.31
C SER A 104 -1.94 -2.26 -9.72
N ILE A 105 -1.89 -3.33 -10.52
CA ILE A 105 -3.06 -4.13 -10.90
C ILE A 105 -3.04 -5.48 -10.15
N PRO A 106 -4.17 -5.91 -9.55
CA PRO A 106 -4.28 -7.23 -8.94
C PRO A 106 -3.95 -8.36 -9.93
N SER A 107 -3.17 -9.33 -9.47
CA SER A 107 -2.83 -10.50 -10.25
C SER A 107 -4.01 -11.45 -10.34
N ALA A 108 -4.59 -11.59 -11.53
CA ALA A 108 -5.66 -12.55 -11.78
C ALA A 108 -5.20 -14.00 -11.50
N VAL A 109 -3.92 -14.28 -11.73
CA VAL A 109 -3.28 -15.57 -11.43
C VAL A 109 -3.33 -15.87 -9.93
N ASP A 110 -2.92 -14.91 -9.10
CA ASP A 110 -2.93 -15.10 -7.64
C ASP A 110 -4.36 -15.23 -7.10
N ILE A 111 -5.34 -14.58 -7.74
CA ILE A 111 -6.76 -14.74 -7.41
C ILE A 111 -7.24 -16.17 -7.75
N VAL A 112 -6.92 -16.67 -8.95
CA VAL A 112 -7.25 -18.03 -9.38
C VAL A 112 -6.65 -19.04 -8.42
N ASP A 113 -5.39 -18.89 -8.07
CA ASP A 113 -4.67 -19.80 -7.16
C ASP A 113 -5.22 -19.73 -5.73
N ALA A 114 -5.56 -18.54 -5.23
CA ALA A 114 -6.22 -18.38 -3.93
C ALA A 114 -7.56 -19.12 -3.91
N ILE A 115 -8.39 -18.98 -4.94
CA ILE A 115 -9.70 -19.64 -4.97
C ILE A 115 -9.56 -21.16 -5.16
N ALA A 116 -8.65 -21.61 -6.04
CA ALA A 116 -8.39 -23.03 -6.27
C ALA A 116 -7.75 -23.74 -5.06
N SER A 117 -7.09 -22.99 -4.16
CA SER A 117 -6.52 -23.54 -2.92
C SER A 117 -7.48 -23.47 -1.73
N ALA A 118 -8.68 -22.91 -1.89
CA ALA A 118 -9.64 -22.73 -0.81
C ALA A 118 -10.04 -24.06 -0.14
N THR A 119 -10.23 -24.00 1.19
CA THR A 119 -10.55 -25.19 2.00
C THR A 119 -11.82 -24.97 2.82
N ALA A 120 -12.66 -26.00 2.93
CA ALA A 120 -13.89 -25.93 3.72
C ALA A 120 -13.63 -25.66 5.21
N VAL A 121 -14.53 -24.88 5.81
CA VAL A 121 -14.56 -24.57 7.24
C VAL A 121 -16.01 -24.67 7.74
N SER A 122 -16.19 -25.05 9.00
CA SER A 122 -17.53 -25.20 9.59
C SER A 122 -18.06 -23.90 10.19
N THR A 123 -17.17 -23.02 10.65
CA THR A 123 -17.51 -21.76 11.30
C THR A 123 -16.55 -20.65 10.90
N VAL A 124 -17.09 -19.44 10.81
CA VAL A 124 -16.31 -18.20 10.66
C VAL A 124 -16.48 -17.38 11.93
N LYS A 125 -15.37 -17.05 12.59
CA LYS A 125 -15.33 -16.13 13.72
C LYS A 125 -15.01 -14.74 13.17
N THR A 126 -15.96 -13.83 13.33
CA THR A 126 -15.88 -12.45 12.85
C THR A 126 -16.83 -11.56 13.64
N ASP A 127 -16.53 -10.27 13.70
CA ASP A 127 -17.42 -9.20 14.15
C ASP A 127 -18.16 -8.53 12.98
N GLN A 128 -17.78 -8.83 11.73
CA GLN A 128 -18.46 -8.36 10.54
C GLN A 128 -19.83 -9.03 10.38
N ASP A 129 -20.82 -8.26 9.91
CA ASP A 129 -22.16 -8.74 9.57
C ASP A 129 -22.15 -9.48 8.22
N ILE A 130 -21.86 -10.79 8.27
CA ILE A 130 -21.81 -11.66 7.09
C ILE A 130 -22.64 -12.93 7.34
N SER A 131 -23.26 -13.43 6.27
CA SER A 131 -24.03 -14.67 6.29
C SER A 131 -23.71 -15.51 5.04
N CYS A 132 -23.96 -16.82 5.14
CA CYS A 132 -23.81 -17.71 4.00
C CYS A 132 -24.89 -18.78 4.02
N GLU A 133 -25.69 -18.83 2.96
CA GLU A 133 -26.71 -19.87 2.74
C GLU A 133 -26.13 -21.14 2.11
N GLY A 134 -24.80 -21.21 1.93
CA GLY A 134 -24.10 -22.35 1.37
C GLY A 134 -22.90 -22.79 2.19
N LYS A 135 -21.78 -23.07 1.53
CA LYS A 135 -20.58 -23.61 2.19
C LYS A 135 -19.54 -22.54 2.40
N TRP A 136 -19.05 -22.47 3.64
CA TRP A 136 -17.89 -21.65 3.96
C TRP A 136 -16.60 -22.32 3.50
N LEU A 137 -15.78 -21.55 2.80
CA LEU A 137 -14.40 -21.88 2.48
C LEU A 137 -13.50 -20.79 3.06
N ARG A 138 -12.26 -21.12 3.37
CA ARG A 138 -11.21 -20.14 3.67
C ARG A 138 -10.14 -20.18 2.60
N THR A 139 -9.54 -19.04 2.34
CA THR A 139 -8.34 -18.92 1.52
C THR A 139 -7.43 -17.79 2.00
N THR A 140 -6.27 -17.67 1.38
CA THR A 140 -5.32 -16.60 1.59
C THR A 140 -4.95 -16.00 0.24
N TYR A 141 -5.02 -14.68 0.12
CA TYR A 141 -4.59 -13.93 -1.06
C TYR A 141 -3.59 -12.86 -0.61
N LEU A 142 -2.39 -12.87 -1.20
CA LEU A 142 -1.28 -11.98 -0.84
C LEU A 142 -0.97 -11.91 0.67
N GLY A 143 -1.09 -13.07 1.35
CA GLY A 143 -0.85 -13.20 2.78
C GLY A 143 -1.97 -12.66 3.68
N THR A 144 -3.10 -12.26 3.11
CA THR A 144 -4.32 -11.83 3.82
C THR A 144 -5.37 -12.94 3.76
N SER A 145 -6.02 -13.21 4.89
CA SER A 145 -7.06 -14.24 5.00
C SER A 145 -8.40 -13.74 4.44
N PHE A 146 -9.09 -14.60 3.71
CA PHE A 146 -10.43 -14.38 3.19
C PHE A 146 -11.31 -15.60 3.49
N VAL A 147 -12.61 -15.37 3.59
CA VAL A 147 -13.61 -16.44 3.62
C VAL A 147 -14.53 -16.31 2.42
N LEU A 148 -14.93 -17.42 1.83
CA LEU A 148 -15.81 -17.46 0.67
C LEU A 148 -17.11 -18.15 1.07
N CYS A 149 -18.22 -17.58 0.64
CA CYS A 149 -19.52 -18.25 0.63
C CYS A 149 -19.81 -18.77 -0.77
N ALA A 150 -19.72 -20.09 -0.95
CA ALA A 150 -20.11 -20.76 -2.19
C ALA A 150 -21.58 -21.17 -2.12
N SER A 151 -22.33 -20.96 -3.20
CA SER A 151 -23.76 -21.31 -3.27
C SER A 151 -24.01 -22.79 -2.93
N ALA A 152 -25.14 -23.07 -2.29
CA ALA A 152 -25.62 -24.43 -2.08
C ALA A 152 -26.21 -25.05 -3.36
N ASP A 153 -26.62 -24.21 -4.33
CA ASP A 153 -27.13 -24.65 -5.62
C ASP A 153 -25.96 -25.01 -6.54
N VAL A 154 -25.93 -26.27 -7.00
CA VAL A 154 -24.89 -26.78 -7.91
C VAL A 154 -24.96 -26.17 -9.31
N HIS A 155 -26.06 -25.51 -9.66
CA HIS A 155 -26.25 -24.79 -10.92
C HIS A 155 -25.84 -23.32 -10.83
N ASP A 156 -25.82 -22.76 -9.62
CA ASP A 156 -25.31 -21.42 -9.37
C ASP A 156 -23.82 -21.48 -9.05
N ARG A 157 -23.02 -20.90 -9.92
CA ARG A 157 -21.56 -20.86 -9.74
C ARG A 157 -21.11 -19.63 -9.00
N ASN A 158 -21.99 -18.64 -8.81
CA ASN A 158 -21.64 -17.38 -8.19
C ASN A 158 -21.24 -17.62 -6.73
N PHE A 159 -20.34 -16.77 -6.25
CA PHE A 159 -19.87 -16.83 -4.87
C PHE A 159 -19.47 -15.45 -4.40
N THR A 160 -19.50 -15.26 -3.08
CA THR A 160 -19.04 -14.02 -2.45
C THR A 160 -17.80 -14.30 -1.64
N VAL A 161 -16.79 -13.44 -1.79
CA VAL A 161 -15.58 -13.43 -0.98
C VAL A 161 -15.70 -12.30 0.03
N TYR A 162 -15.43 -12.59 1.30
CA TYR A 162 -15.37 -11.63 2.38
C TYR A 162 -13.94 -11.54 2.88
N GLY A 163 -13.41 -10.32 2.86
CA GLY A 163 -12.14 -9.93 3.43
C GLY A 163 -12.31 -8.99 4.60
N GLU A 164 -11.19 -8.65 5.20
CA GLU A 164 -11.13 -7.63 6.25
C GLU A 164 -11.55 -6.25 5.72
N ASP A 165 -10.97 -5.84 4.58
CA ASP A 165 -11.12 -4.49 4.03
C ASP A 165 -12.22 -4.36 2.96
N PHE A 166 -12.65 -5.47 2.36
CA PHE A 166 -13.66 -5.47 1.31
C PHE A 166 -14.36 -6.81 1.20
N SER A 167 -15.51 -6.82 0.55
CA SER A 167 -16.17 -8.00 0.01
C SER A 167 -16.25 -7.90 -1.51
N ALA A 168 -16.29 -9.04 -2.18
CA ALA A 168 -16.33 -9.14 -3.63
C ALA A 168 -17.30 -10.26 -4.05
N ALA A 169 -18.33 -9.92 -4.81
CA ALA A 169 -19.26 -10.88 -5.39
C ALA A 169 -18.85 -11.24 -6.82
N PHE A 170 -18.69 -12.53 -7.08
CA PHE A 170 -18.25 -13.08 -8.37
C PHE A 170 -19.46 -13.60 -9.14
N GLU A 171 -19.68 -13.05 -10.34
CA GLU A 171 -20.79 -13.37 -11.22
C GLU A 171 -20.25 -13.79 -12.60
N TYR A 172 -20.59 -15.00 -13.05
CA TYR A 172 -20.25 -15.44 -14.42
C TYR A 172 -21.28 -14.93 -15.42
N LEU A 173 -20.80 -14.26 -16.46
CA LEU A 173 -21.63 -13.61 -17.45
C LEU A 173 -22.02 -14.57 -18.58
N SER A 174 -23.24 -14.43 -19.08
CA SER A 174 -23.73 -15.16 -20.25
C SER A 174 -23.12 -14.65 -21.56
N GLU A 175 -22.74 -13.38 -21.58
CA GLU A 175 -22.13 -12.70 -22.73
C GLU A 175 -20.65 -12.40 -22.44
N GLU A 176 -19.85 -12.41 -23.50
CA GLU A 176 -18.43 -12.05 -23.42
C GLU A 176 -18.29 -10.52 -23.29
N VAL A 177 -17.40 -10.07 -22.40
CA VAL A 177 -17.10 -8.65 -22.24
C VAL A 177 -16.01 -8.26 -23.23
N CYS A 178 -16.19 -7.13 -23.92
CA CYS A 178 -15.14 -6.54 -24.75
C CYS A 178 -14.18 -5.72 -23.88
N ILE A 179 -12.90 -6.08 -23.92
CA ILE A 179 -11.81 -5.35 -23.25
C ILE A 179 -10.76 -5.08 -24.32
N ASP A 180 -10.72 -3.82 -24.79
CA ASP A 180 -9.85 -3.41 -25.88
C ASP A 180 -8.68 -2.56 -25.35
N LYS A 181 -7.53 -2.66 -26.04
CA LYS A 181 -6.39 -1.77 -25.81
C LYS A 181 -6.80 -0.30 -26.06
N PRO A 182 -6.49 0.65 -25.16
CA PRO A 182 -6.77 2.06 -25.39
C PRO A 182 -6.08 2.59 -26.66
N SER A 183 -6.81 3.38 -27.45
CA SER A 183 -6.39 3.84 -28.79
C SER A 183 -5.19 4.80 -28.79
N SER A 184 -4.90 5.45 -27.66
CA SER A 184 -3.77 6.40 -27.50
C SER A 184 -2.61 5.84 -26.68
N ALA A 185 -2.54 4.52 -26.50
CA ALA A 185 -1.55 3.86 -25.66
C ALA A 185 -0.10 3.99 -26.19
N SER A 186 0.81 4.39 -25.30
CA SER A 186 2.27 4.37 -25.48
C SER A 186 2.87 2.97 -25.34
N ASP A 187 4.18 2.82 -25.54
CA ASP A 187 4.96 1.59 -25.32
C ASP A 187 5.04 1.25 -23.82
N CYS A 188 3.94 0.77 -23.25
CA CYS A 188 3.84 0.35 -21.85
C CYS A 188 4.43 -1.05 -21.63
N THR A 189 4.92 -1.30 -20.42
CA THR A 189 5.51 -2.59 -20.04
C THR A 189 4.42 -3.63 -19.78
N ALA A 190 4.54 -4.81 -20.38
CA ALA A 190 3.62 -5.93 -20.15
C ALA A 190 3.89 -6.65 -18.82
N VAL A 191 2.82 -7.15 -18.20
CA VAL A 191 2.84 -8.09 -17.07
C VAL A 191 3.35 -9.44 -17.57
N THR A 192 4.44 -9.94 -16.99
CA THR A 192 5.08 -11.20 -17.44
C THR A 192 4.53 -12.46 -16.76
N THR A 193 3.72 -12.31 -15.70
CA THR A 193 3.25 -13.40 -14.84
C THR A 193 1.75 -13.68 -14.93
N ASN A 194 1.04 -13.11 -15.92
CA ASN A 194 -0.43 -13.19 -16.01
C ASN A 194 -0.95 -14.44 -16.74
N SER A 195 -0.32 -15.61 -16.55
CA SER A 195 -0.71 -16.85 -17.23
C SER A 195 -0.81 -18.03 -16.28
N VAL A 196 -1.93 -18.75 -16.34
CA VAL A 196 -2.18 -20.00 -15.58
C VAL A 196 -2.48 -21.17 -16.51
N PRO A 197 -2.16 -22.41 -16.10
CA PRO A 197 -2.60 -23.59 -16.83
C PRO A 197 -4.13 -23.68 -16.88
N LEU A 198 -4.68 -24.09 -18.03
CA LEU A 198 -6.12 -24.33 -18.21
C LEU A 198 -6.68 -25.35 -17.21
N SER A 199 -5.85 -26.27 -16.71
CA SER A 199 -6.23 -27.22 -15.66
C SER A 199 -6.41 -26.56 -14.28
N ALA A 200 -5.74 -25.44 -14.00
CA ALA A 200 -5.82 -24.73 -12.72
C ALA A 200 -7.12 -23.94 -12.58
N VAL A 201 -7.65 -23.41 -13.69
CA VAL A 201 -8.90 -22.62 -13.70
C VAL A 201 -10.15 -23.49 -13.56
N GLY A 202 -10.04 -24.82 -13.57
CA GLY A 202 -11.17 -25.74 -13.47
C GLY A 202 -12.00 -25.51 -12.20
N GLN A 203 -11.35 -25.40 -11.03
CA GLN A 203 -12.05 -25.12 -9.78
C GLN A 203 -12.62 -23.70 -9.74
N PHE A 204 -11.86 -22.73 -10.24
CA PHE A 204 -12.27 -21.34 -10.33
C PHE A 204 -13.47 -21.12 -11.26
N TYR A 205 -13.76 -22.01 -12.20
CA TYR A 205 -14.97 -21.95 -13.05
C TYR A 205 -16.00 -23.05 -12.72
N GLY A 206 -15.82 -23.80 -11.62
CA GLY A 206 -16.69 -24.92 -11.25
C GLY A 206 -16.68 -26.10 -12.25
N LYS A 207 -15.70 -26.16 -13.17
CA LYS A 207 -15.46 -27.29 -14.08
C LYS A 207 -14.62 -28.33 -13.35
N THR A 208 -15.27 -29.27 -12.68
CA THR A 208 -14.57 -30.46 -12.17
C THR A 208 -14.04 -31.27 -13.36
N VAL A 209 -12.71 -31.35 -13.48
CA VAL A 209 -12.08 -32.42 -14.27
C VAL A 209 -12.53 -33.74 -13.64
N ALA A 210 -13.23 -34.56 -14.42
CA ALA A 210 -13.68 -35.89 -13.99
C ALA A 210 -12.49 -36.67 -13.42
N GLY A 211 -12.44 -36.85 -12.09
CA GLY A 211 -11.41 -37.62 -11.41
C GLY A 211 -10.94 -37.08 -10.05
N SER A 212 -11.08 -35.79 -9.76
CA SER A 212 -10.62 -35.23 -8.48
C SER A 212 -11.67 -35.35 -7.38
N LYS A 213 -11.86 -36.57 -6.83
CA LYS A 213 -12.48 -36.73 -5.52
C LYS A 213 -11.49 -36.26 -4.46
N ARG A 214 -11.55 -34.98 -4.07
CA ARG A 214 -10.89 -34.53 -2.86
C ARG A 214 -11.61 -35.21 -1.71
N ALA A 215 -10.95 -36.15 -1.03
CA ALA A 215 -11.33 -36.52 0.32
C ALA A 215 -11.19 -35.24 1.15
N LEU A 216 -12.31 -34.60 1.46
CA LEU A 216 -12.35 -33.47 2.37
C LEU A 216 -11.76 -33.97 3.69
N ARG A 217 -10.58 -33.49 4.07
CA ARG A 217 -10.10 -33.64 5.45
C ARG A 217 -11.15 -33.00 6.36
N ASP A 218 -11.44 -33.67 7.48
CA ASP A 218 -12.57 -33.38 8.38
C ASP A 218 -12.87 -31.88 8.59
N GLU A 219 -14.16 -31.54 8.58
CA GLU A 219 -14.80 -30.21 8.70
C GLU A 219 -14.67 -29.56 10.09
N VAL A 220 -13.49 -29.57 10.71
CA VAL A 220 -13.30 -29.11 12.11
C VAL A 220 -12.53 -27.78 12.21
N ALA A 221 -12.22 -27.12 11.09
CA ALA A 221 -11.49 -25.85 11.12
C ALA A 221 -12.44 -24.65 11.25
N THR A 222 -12.20 -23.78 12.23
CA THR A 222 -12.76 -22.42 12.30
C THR A 222 -11.87 -21.47 11.50
N ALA A 223 -12.46 -20.62 10.66
CA ALA A 223 -11.77 -19.50 10.04
C ALA A 223 -11.92 -18.23 10.90
N GLN A 224 -10.88 -17.40 10.95
CA GLN A 224 -10.96 -16.06 11.53
C GLN A 224 -10.98 -15.06 10.39
N LEU A 225 -11.95 -14.14 10.44
CA LEU A 225 -11.95 -12.92 9.63
C LEU A 225 -11.74 -11.74 10.58
N ALA A 226 -10.84 -10.84 10.22
CA ALA A 226 -10.53 -9.68 11.04
C ALA A 226 -11.50 -8.52 10.75
N SER A 227 -11.59 -7.59 11.70
CA SER A 227 -12.39 -6.37 11.55
C SER A 227 -11.71 -5.38 10.61
N PRO A 228 -12.45 -4.58 9.81
CA PRO A 228 -11.87 -3.52 9.00
C PRO A 228 -11.17 -2.44 9.83
N THR A 229 -11.58 -2.22 11.07
CA THR A 229 -11.07 -1.15 11.95
C THR A 229 -10.37 -1.72 13.17
N CYS A 230 -9.53 -0.89 13.79
CA CYS A 230 -8.81 -1.23 15.01
C CYS A 230 -9.20 -0.30 16.15
N THR A 231 -9.17 -0.84 17.36
CA THR A 231 -9.34 -0.06 18.59
C THR A 231 -8.01 0.12 19.28
N CYS A 232 -7.83 1.23 19.98
CA CYS A 232 -6.64 1.44 20.80
C CYS A 232 -6.50 0.32 21.84
N GLN A 233 -5.31 -0.29 21.93
CA GLN A 233 -5.01 -1.32 22.93
C GLN A 233 -4.53 -0.71 24.24
N GLY A 234 -3.96 0.50 24.18
CA GLY A 234 -3.51 1.28 25.34
C GLY A 234 -4.51 2.32 25.86
N THR A 235 -4.01 3.17 26.78
CA THR A 235 -4.73 4.38 27.19
C THR A 235 -4.51 5.47 26.14
N PRO A 236 -5.58 6.07 25.57
CA PRO A 236 -5.43 7.17 24.62
C PRO A 236 -4.67 8.35 25.23
N ARG A 237 -3.75 8.93 24.45
CA ARG A 237 -2.87 10.02 24.86
C ARG A 237 -2.94 11.17 23.85
N PRO A 238 -2.57 12.40 24.24
CA PRO A 238 -2.36 13.46 23.28
C PRO A 238 -1.38 13.02 22.18
N CYS A 239 -1.67 13.38 20.94
CA CYS A 239 -0.78 13.15 19.82
C CYS A 239 -0.20 14.48 19.34
N LEU A 240 1.12 14.51 19.16
CA LEU A 240 1.84 15.59 18.50
C LEU A 240 2.35 15.10 17.15
N PHE A 241 1.99 15.81 16.10
CA PHE A 241 2.43 15.57 14.74
C PHE A 241 3.48 16.61 14.34
N LEU A 242 4.66 16.12 13.94
CA LEU A 242 5.77 16.91 13.43
C LEU A 242 5.90 16.67 11.93
N HIS A 243 5.60 17.70 11.14
CA HIS A 243 5.70 17.64 9.68
C HIS A 243 7.17 17.61 9.21
N GLY A 244 7.35 17.40 7.91
CA GLY A 244 8.64 17.31 7.25
C GLY A 244 9.24 18.67 6.92
N MET A 245 9.46 18.91 5.62
CA MET A 245 10.09 20.11 5.08
C MET A 245 9.11 20.96 4.26
N ASP A 246 9.57 22.14 3.84
CA ASP A 246 8.91 23.05 2.90
C ASP A 246 7.75 23.89 3.46
N VAL A 247 7.71 24.09 4.78
CA VAL A 247 6.84 25.09 5.42
C VAL A 247 7.60 26.39 5.65
N THR A 248 7.14 27.49 5.07
CA THR A 248 7.87 28.77 5.01
C THR A 248 7.80 29.62 6.28
N ALA A 249 6.92 29.30 7.24
CA ALA A 249 6.73 30.11 8.44
C ALA A 249 6.20 29.28 9.61
N ASP A 250 6.49 29.74 10.84
CA ASP A 250 5.91 29.15 12.04
C ASP A 250 4.41 29.48 12.11
N GLY A 251 3.58 28.44 12.31
CA GLY A 251 2.14 28.55 12.53
C GLY A 251 1.71 28.20 13.96
N GLY A 252 2.65 27.82 14.83
CA GLY A 252 2.37 27.35 16.18
C GLY A 252 1.79 25.93 16.21
N ILE A 253 1.08 25.59 17.29
CA ILE A 253 0.39 24.31 17.43
C ILE A 253 -1.07 24.50 17.01
N VAL A 254 -1.50 23.78 15.99
CA VAL A 254 -2.87 23.79 15.49
C VAL A 254 -3.56 22.45 15.71
N ASP A 255 -4.88 22.44 15.69
CA ASP A 255 -5.65 21.21 15.89
C ASP A 255 -5.87 20.43 14.59
N SER A 256 -5.58 21.00 13.42
CA SER A 256 -5.83 20.42 12.10
C SER A 256 -4.76 20.86 11.10
N TYR A 257 -4.27 19.92 10.29
CA TYR A 257 -3.24 20.21 9.30
C TYR A 257 -3.31 19.24 8.13
N GLU A 258 -3.52 19.77 6.92
CA GLU A 258 -3.77 19.00 5.69
C GLU A 258 -2.61 18.06 5.33
N PHE A 259 -1.38 18.38 5.74
CA PHE A 259 -0.19 17.57 5.50
C PHE A 259 -0.36 16.10 5.92
N PHE A 260 -1.10 15.84 6.99
CA PHE A 260 -1.35 14.48 7.50
C PHE A 260 -2.72 13.90 7.10
N GLY A 261 -3.40 14.55 6.16
CA GLY A 261 -4.72 14.16 5.68
C GLY A 261 -5.75 13.96 6.78
N ASP A 262 -6.53 12.89 6.63
CA ASP A 262 -7.66 12.55 7.50
C ASP A 262 -7.27 11.66 8.69
N ILE A 263 -6.01 11.69 9.15
CA ILE A 263 -5.48 10.83 10.22
C ILE A 263 -6.34 10.84 11.50
N LYS A 264 -7.05 11.94 11.78
CA LYS A 264 -8.00 12.03 12.90
C LYS A 264 -9.05 10.94 12.93
N LYS A 265 -9.44 10.42 11.77
CA LYS A 265 -10.44 9.34 11.63
C LYS A 265 -9.85 7.95 11.88
N HIS A 266 -8.52 7.83 11.93
CA HIS A 266 -7.77 6.56 11.92
C HIS A 266 -6.76 6.44 13.09
N ALA A 267 -6.97 7.22 14.15
CA ALA A 267 -6.01 7.35 15.24
C ALA A 267 -6.70 7.11 16.60
N PRO A 268 -7.17 5.88 16.88
CA PRO A 268 -7.98 5.58 18.05
C PRO A 268 -7.23 5.78 19.38
N CYS A 269 -5.89 5.77 19.35
CA CYS A 269 -5.05 6.03 20.51
C CYS A 269 -4.75 7.51 20.77
N CYS A 270 -5.19 8.41 19.89
CA CYS A 270 -5.05 9.85 20.10
C CYS A 270 -6.26 10.40 20.86
N SER A 271 -6.04 10.92 22.08
CA SER A 271 -7.07 11.63 22.84
C SER A 271 -7.22 13.10 22.42
N SER A 272 -6.17 13.68 21.83
CA SER A 272 -6.18 15.00 21.18
C SER A 272 -5.19 15.04 20.02
N PHE A 273 -5.38 15.98 19.10
CA PHE A 273 -4.57 16.12 17.89
C PHE A 273 -3.92 17.49 17.88
N ASN A 274 -2.59 17.50 17.76
CA ASN A 274 -1.78 18.71 17.80
C ASN A 274 -0.76 18.62 16.68
N TYR A 275 -0.70 19.63 15.82
CA TYR A 275 0.23 19.69 14.70
C TYR A 275 1.15 20.89 14.91
N ALA A 276 2.46 20.66 15.04
CA ALA A 276 3.42 21.75 15.16
C ALA A 276 3.82 22.24 13.77
N VAL A 277 3.34 23.42 13.40
CA VAL A 277 3.69 24.08 12.14
C VAL A 277 4.94 24.91 12.35
N LEU A 278 6.09 24.34 12.02
CA LEU A 278 7.41 24.96 12.14
C LEU A 278 7.96 25.43 10.78
N ASN A 279 8.73 26.53 10.77
CA ASN A 279 9.49 26.93 9.57
C ASN A 279 10.60 25.91 9.27
N THR A 280 10.44 25.21 8.16
CA THR A 280 11.32 24.13 7.66
C THR A 280 11.69 24.40 6.19
N VAL A 281 11.81 25.67 5.85
CA VAL A 281 12.46 26.15 4.62
C VAL A 281 13.79 26.78 4.98
N ASP A 282 13.77 27.69 5.97
CA ASP A 282 14.90 28.55 6.28
C ASP A 282 15.93 27.93 7.22
N TYR A 283 15.54 26.90 7.99
CA TYR A 283 16.36 26.33 9.06
C TYR A 283 16.79 24.90 8.74
N PRO A 284 18.09 24.57 8.84
CA PRO A 284 18.52 23.18 8.74
C PRO A 284 17.94 22.34 9.88
N TRP A 285 17.83 21.02 9.71
CA TRP A 285 17.26 20.13 10.74
C TRP A 285 18.04 20.13 12.06
N TYR A 286 19.30 20.55 12.01
CA TYR A 286 20.18 20.69 13.16
C TYR A 286 20.26 22.11 13.73
N ASP A 287 19.39 23.02 13.30
CA ASP A 287 19.32 24.38 13.84
C ASP A 287 18.88 24.38 15.30
N ASP A 288 19.57 25.17 16.13
CA ASP A 288 19.34 25.22 17.57
C ASP A 288 17.93 25.70 17.93
N MET A 289 17.42 26.69 17.20
CA MET A 289 16.10 27.27 17.43
C MET A 289 15.00 26.34 16.91
N LEU A 290 15.18 25.73 15.73
CA LEU A 290 14.22 24.75 15.21
C LEU A 290 14.09 23.54 16.15
N GLN A 291 15.22 23.02 16.65
CA GLN A 291 15.23 21.93 17.62
C GLN A 291 14.53 22.32 18.92
N GLN A 292 14.79 23.53 19.44
CA GLN A 292 14.08 24.04 20.63
C GLN A 292 12.57 24.12 20.37
N LYS A 293 12.13 24.62 19.21
CA LYS A 293 10.69 24.70 18.88
C LYS A 293 10.02 23.33 18.80
N ALA A 294 10.66 22.35 18.17
CA ALA A 294 10.14 20.97 18.11
C ALA A 294 10.00 20.36 19.52
N CYS A 295 10.97 20.65 20.38
CA CYS A 295 10.99 20.23 21.77
C CYS A 295 9.89 20.92 22.62
N ASP A 296 9.79 22.25 22.52
CA ASP A 296 8.77 23.04 23.20
C ASP A 296 7.36 22.60 22.79
N ALA A 297 7.17 22.22 21.52
CA ALA A 297 5.89 21.68 21.07
C ALA A 297 5.53 20.39 21.84
N ALA A 298 6.46 19.46 22.03
CA ALA A 298 6.22 18.24 22.79
C ALA A 298 6.00 18.52 24.28
N ILE A 299 6.79 19.42 24.88
CA ILE A 299 6.65 19.82 26.29
C ILE A 299 5.31 20.54 26.54
N ASN A 300 4.83 21.36 25.61
CA ASN A 300 3.59 22.09 25.79
C ASN A 300 2.34 21.20 25.78
N ILE A 301 2.43 19.99 25.21
CA ILE A 301 1.32 19.04 25.08
C ILE A 301 1.42 17.92 26.13
N THR A 302 2.63 17.65 26.64
CA THR A 302 2.88 16.58 27.60
C THR A 302 1.90 16.61 28.77
N THR A 303 1.48 15.42 29.21
CA THR A 303 0.66 15.26 30.41
C THR A 303 1.42 14.40 31.42
N GLY A 304 1.06 14.42 32.71
CA GLY A 304 1.51 13.38 33.66
C GLY A 304 2.61 13.70 34.67
N ASP A 305 3.38 14.79 34.58
CA ASP A 305 4.03 15.46 35.74
C ASP A 305 4.69 16.76 35.27
N ALA A 306 3.95 17.86 35.29
CA ALA A 306 4.44 19.18 34.89
C ALA A 306 5.07 19.90 36.09
N SER A 307 6.19 19.39 36.58
CA SER A 307 7.04 20.23 37.43
C SER A 307 7.43 21.47 36.62
N ASN A 308 7.26 22.66 37.20
CA ASN A 308 7.44 23.91 36.49
C ASN A 308 8.87 24.01 35.92
N GLY A 309 9.01 24.12 34.61
CA GLY A 309 10.30 24.13 33.92
C GLY A 309 10.89 22.75 33.59
N SER A 310 10.11 21.66 33.68
CA SER A 310 10.53 20.33 33.20
C SER A 310 10.78 20.32 31.68
N THR A 311 11.89 19.71 31.26
CA THR A 311 12.19 19.42 29.85
C THR A 311 11.95 17.94 29.50
N VAL A 312 11.24 17.20 30.35
CA VAL A 312 10.94 15.78 30.18
C VAL A 312 9.56 15.60 29.57
N ILE A 313 9.49 14.90 28.45
CA ILE A 313 8.24 14.55 27.75
C ILE A 313 7.67 13.26 28.37
N ASN A 314 6.42 13.30 28.80
CA ASN A 314 5.64 12.18 29.32
C ASN A 314 4.25 12.09 28.67
N ASP A 315 3.65 10.89 28.68
CA ASP A 315 2.25 10.63 28.29
C ASP A 315 1.85 11.29 26.95
N LEU A 316 2.67 11.07 25.92
CA LEU A 316 2.53 11.69 24.59
C LEU A 316 2.82 10.68 23.49
N ILE A 317 2.06 10.73 22.39
CA ILE A 317 2.43 10.04 21.15
C ILE A 317 2.99 11.10 20.18
N VAL A 318 4.27 10.99 19.84
CA VAL A 318 4.93 11.83 18.84
C VAL A 318 4.94 11.10 17.51
N VAL A 319 4.30 11.68 16.50
CA VAL A 319 4.29 11.20 15.13
C VAL A 319 5.11 12.15 14.28
N ALA A 320 6.22 11.69 13.73
CA ALA A 320 7.13 12.56 13.00
C ALA A 320 7.34 12.04 11.57
N HIS A 321 7.18 12.91 10.58
CA HIS A 321 7.39 12.57 9.17
C HIS A 321 8.65 13.24 8.62
N SER A 322 9.39 12.52 7.78
CA SER A 322 10.55 13.05 7.05
C SER A 322 11.52 13.78 7.99
N MET A 323 11.92 15.01 7.64
CA MET A 323 12.78 15.89 8.44
C MET A 323 12.29 16.07 9.89
N GLY A 324 10.99 15.93 10.15
CA GLY A 324 10.41 15.90 11.49
C GLY A 324 11.13 14.94 12.43
N ASN A 325 11.51 13.76 11.92
CA ASN A 325 12.30 12.80 12.69
C ASN A 325 13.70 13.32 12.98
N SER A 326 14.37 13.89 11.98
CA SER A 326 15.72 14.42 12.12
C SER A 326 15.79 15.57 13.12
N MET A 327 14.85 16.52 13.05
CA MET A 327 14.81 17.65 13.99
C MET A 327 14.48 17.21 15.42
N PHE A 328 13.53 16.28 15.59
CA PHE A 328 13.19 15.77 16.92
C PHE A 328 14.34 14.94 17.51
N ALA A 329 14.94 14.05 16.72
CA ALA A 329 16.13 13.30 17.10
C ALA A 329 17.30 14.22 17.49
N GLY A 330 17.49 15.29 16.72
CA GLY A 330 18.49 16.32 16.97
C GLY A 330 18.26 17.04 18.29
N ALA A 331 17.02 17.45 18.56
CA ALA A 331 16.64 18.10 19.82
C ALA A 331 16.91 17.22 21.05
N LEU A 332 16.63 15.92 20.94
CA LEU A 332 16.97 14.95 21.99
C LEU A 332 18.49 14.77 22.13
N ALA A 333 19.23 14.79 21.02
CA ALA A 333 20.67 14.59 21.02
C ALA A 333 21.45 15.80 21.56
N THR A 334 20.84 16.99 21.51
CA THR A 334 21.40 18.26 22.04
C THR A 334 20.80 18.64 23.39
N ASP A 335 20.13 17.69 24.07
CA ASP A 335 19.55 17.84 25.40
C ASP A 335 18.54 18.99 25.54
N LYS A 336 17.87 19.38 24.44
CA LYS A 336 16.76 20.37 24.48
C LYS A 336 15.59 19.84 25.29
N CYS A 337 15.32 18.54 25.15
CA CYS A 337 14.41 17.75 25.98
C CYS A 337 14.89 16.31 26.12
N SER A 338 14.22 15.57 26.99
CA SER A 338 14.38 14.12 27.11
C SER A 338 13.02 13.41 27.09
N ILE A 339 13.03 12.14 26.68
CA ILE A 339 11.84 11.27 26.73
C ILE A 339 11.78 10.56 28.09
N GLY A 340 10.64 10.73 28.77
CA GLY A 340 10.29 10.14 30.04
C GLY A 340 9.39 8.91 29.90
N LYS A 341 8.30 8.88 30.67
CA LYS A 341 7.39 7.72 30.77
C LYS A 341 6.24 7.81 29.78
N ASN A 342 5.80 6.64 29.31
CA ASN A 342 4.58 6.48 28.52
C ASN A 342 4.56 7.35 27.25
N VAL A 343 5.72 7.49 26.60
CA VAL A 343 5.87 8.18 25.32
C VAL A 343 6.06 7.16 24.22
N ASP A 344 5.31 7.33 23.13
CA ASP A 344 5.58 6.64 21.86
C ASP A 344 6.13 7.62 20.85
N TRP A 345 7.16 7.21 20.11
CA TRP A 345 7.64 7.93 18.95
C TRP A 345 7.46 7.06 17.72
N VAL A 346 6.52 7.46 16.87
CA VAL A 346 6.17 6.84 15.60
C VAL A 346 6.88 7.59 14.48
N ALA A 347 7.88 6.96 13.88
CA ALA A 347 8.71 7.56 12.83
C ALA A 347 8.21 7.20 11.42
N LEU A 348 7.99 8.19 10.57
CA LEU A 348 7.51 8.02 9.19
C LEU A 348 8.55 8.56 8.21
N SER A 349 9.16 7.68 7.41
CA SER A 349 10.06 8.04 6.29
C SER A 349 11.16 9.07 6.63
N GLY A 350 11.71 9.01 7.85
CA GLY A 350 12.71 9.98 8.30
C GLY A 350 14.06 9.82 7.60
N PRO A 351 14.73 10.88 7.11
CA PRO A 351 16.06 10.77 6.50
C PRO A 351 17.15 10.65 7.58
N MET A 352 17.16 9.55 8.32
CA MET A 352 18.06 9.37 9.48
C MET A 352 19.53 9.17 9.09
N LYS A 353 19.83 8.94 7.80
CA LYS A 353 21.17 9.05 7.20
C LYS A 353 21.19 10.07 6.05
N GLY A 354 20.26 11.02 6.02
CA GLY A 354 20.11 11.97 4.91
C GLY A 354 19.38 11.38 3.71
N SER A 355 19.43 12.10 2.59
CA SER A 355 18.68 11.82 1.37
C SER A 355 19.57 12.06 0.16
N MET A 356 19.65 11.10 -0.76
CA MET A 356 20.32 11.33 -2.04
C MET A 356 19.62 12.40 -2.88
N GLY A 357 18.37 12.73 -2.60
CA GLY A 357 17.70 13.90 -3.19
C GLY A 357 18.38 15.22 -2.82
N SER A 358 18.93 15.34 -1.60
CA SER A 358 19.74 16.50 -1.20
C SER A 358 21.06 16.53 -1.96
N ASP A 359 21.81 15.42 -1.99
CA ASP A 359 23.08 15.30 -2.70
C ASP A 359 22.92 15.58 -4.21
N PHE A 360 21.84 15.07 -4.79
CA PHE A 360 21.49 15.34 -6.18
C PHE A 360 21.21 16.82 -6.42
N MET A 361 20.54 17.49 -5.48
CA MET A 361 20.32 18.94 -5.60
C MET A 361 21.62 19.74 -5.54
N ASP A 362 22.57 19.38 -4.68
CA ASP A 362 23.90 20.01 -4.66
C ASP A 362 24.68 19.75 -5.96
N THR A 363 24.49 18.58 -6.57
CA THR A 363 25.09 18.23 -7.87
C THR A 363 24.55 19.10 -9.01
N ILE A 364 23.21 19.20 -9.13
CA ILE A 364 22.58 19.95 -10.24
C ILE A 364 22.65 21.47 -10.06
N CYS A 365 22.67 21.96 -8.82
CA CYS A 365 22.79 23.39 -8.53
C CYS A 365 24.25 23.87 -8.43
N GLY A 366 25.22 22.95 -8.49
CA GLY A 366 26.64 23.24 -8.65
C GLY A 366 26.97 23.79 -10.03
N SER A 367 28.04 24.58 -10.13
CA SER A 367 28.48 25.30 -11.35
C SER A 367 29.13 24.40 -12.44
N GLY A 368 28.64 23.18 -12.63
CA GLY A 368 29.10 22.22 -13.63
C GLY A 368 28.29 22.25 -14.93
N SER A 369 28.94 21.98 -16.07
CA SER A 369 28.41 22.12 -17.44
C SER A 369 27.30 21.13 -17.87
N ASP A 370 26.91 20.17 -17.01
CA ASP A 370 25.78 19.25 -17.24
C ASP A 370 24.49 19.65 -16.50
N SER A 371 24.54 20.70 -15.68
CA SER A 371 23.41 21.19 -14.88
C SER A 371 22.20 21.56 -15.75
N SER A 372 22.38 22.18 -16.92
CA SER A 372 21.29 22.65 -17.79
C SER A 372 20.47 21.51 -18.44
N THR A 373 21.09 20.36 -18.69
CA THR A 373 20.41 19.20 -19.29
C THR A 373 19.61 18.43 -18.23
N LEU A 374 20.14 18.33 -17.01
CA LEU A 374 19.42 17.74 -15.88
C LEU A 374 18.31 18.67 -15.35
N LEU A 375 18.57 19.98 -15.21
CA LEU A 375 17.55 20.98 -14.84
C LEU A 375 16.38 21.05 -15.84
N SER A 376 16.64 20.79 -17.13
CA SER A 376 15.57 20.78 -18.15
C SER A 376 14.75 19.49 -18.14
N MET A 377 15.33 18.34 -17.75
CA MET A 377 14.57 17.10 -17.47
C MET A 377 13.64 17.25 -16.25
N PHE A 378 14.03 18.06 -15.28
CA PHE A 378 13.22 18.41 -14.11
C PHE A 378 12.66 19.82 -14.24
N GLY A 379 11.81 20.10 -15.24
CA GLY A 379 11.25 21.45 -15.48
C GLY A 379 10.64 22.15 -14.24
N GLY A 380 10.31 21.41 -13.17
CA GLY A 380 9.88 21.94 -11.86
C GLY A 380 11.00 22.42 -10.91
N LEU A 381 12.28 22.12 -11.19
CA LEU A 381 13.47 22.58 -10.44
C LEU A 381 14.05 23.90 -10.98
N ILE A 382 13.54 24.39 -12.12
CA ILE A 382 13.90 25.72 -12.63
C ILE A 382 13.43 26.77 -11.61
N GLY A 383 14.38 27.48 -11.01
CA GLY A 383 14.13 28.44 -9.93
C GLY A 383 14.23 27.88 -8.52
N GLN A 384 14.46 26.56 -8.36
CA GLN A 384 14.69 25.94 -7.05
C GLN A 384 16.16 25.92 -6.62
N CYS A 385 17.12 26.21 -7.52
CA CYS A 385 18.53 26.38 -7.14
C CYS A 385 18.77 27.72 -6.41
N PRO A 386 19.60 27.75 -5.34
CA PRO A 386 20.52 26.70 -4.86
C PRO A 386 19.90 25.66 -3.90
N GLY A 387 18.58 25.47 -3.90
CA GLY A 387 17.83 24.71 -2.90
C GLY A 387 17.45 25.59 -1.71
N THR A 388 16.48 25.16 -0.91
CA THR A 388 16.22 25.78 0.39
C THR A 388 17.33 25.39 1.37
N THR A 389 17.52 26.17 2.44
CA THR A 389 18.49 25.84 3.50
C THR A 389 18.21 24.46 4.08
N THR A 390 16.93 24.15 4.28
CA THR A 390 16.48 22.86 4.76
C THR A 390 16.91 21.71 3.87
N ARG A 391 16.61 21.78 2.56
CA ARG A 391 16.88 20.67 1.66
C ARG A 391 18.37 20.38 1.56
N ARG A 392 19.23 21.41 1.48
CA ARG A 392 20.70 21.26 1.51
C ARG A 392 21.24 20.71 2.83
N SER A 393 20.47 20.75 3.91
CA SER A 393 20.92 20.24 5.22
C SER A 393 20.77 18.73 5.38
N LEU A 394 20.06 18.08 4.44
CA LEU A 394 19.69 16.66 4.50
C LEU A 394 20.61 15.77 3.66
N VAL A 395 21.83 16.21 3.39
CA VAL A 395 22.84 15.47 2.64
C VAL A 395 23.13 14.10 3.25
N TYR A 396 23.45 13.13 2.41
CA TYR A 396 23.57 11.73 2.80
C TYR A 396 24.81 11.49 3.66
N ASP A 397 24.65 10.81 4.80
CA ASP A 397 25.74 10.39 5.68
C ASP A 397 26.59 9.31 4.98
N GLY A 398 27.81 9.69 4.60
CA GLY A 398 28.69 8.87 3.77
C GLY A 398 28.75 9.31 2.31
N GLY A 399 27.93 10.27 1.90
CA GLY A 399 28.02 10.96 0.61
C GLY A 399 29.09 12.05 0.57
N ASP A 400 29.21 12.71 -0.58
CA ASP A 400 30.26 13.71 -0.88
C ASP A 400 30.05 15.03 -0.15
N TYR A 401 28.81 15.37 0.19
CA TYR A 401 28.43 16.65 0.78
C TYR A 401 28.31 16.62 2.32
N CYS A 402 28.41 15.44 2.94
CA CYS A 402 28.35 15.29 4.39
C CYS A 402 29.76 15.20 5.01
N ASP A 403 30.22 16.33 5.56
CA ASP A 403 31.51 16.45 6.24
C ASP A 403 31.54 15.72 7.61
N ALA A 404 32.69 15.73 8.28
CA ALA A 404 32.83 15.07 9.58
C ALA A 404 31.84 15.58 10.64
N ALA A 405 31.49 16.87 10.62
CA ALA A 405 30.53 17.44 11.55
C ALA A 405 29.11 16.96 11.24
N CYS A 406 28.73 16.90 9.96
CA CYS A 406 27.48 16.31 9.49
C CYS A 406 27.35 14.84 9.93
N ARG A 407 28.39 14.01 9.73
CA ARG A 407 28.38 12.60 10.18
C ARG A 407 28.19 12.47 11.68
N LEU A 408 28.82 13.32 12.48
CA LEU A 408 28.66 13.34 13.93
C LEU A 408 27.22 13.70 14.35
N ARG A 409 26.60 14.68 13.69
CA ARG A 409 25.19 15.05 13.94
C ARG A 409 24.26 13.88 13.63
N TYR A 410 24.42 13.21 12.49
CA TYR A 410 23.63 12.02 12.15
C TYR A 410 23.88 10.86 13.12
N ALA A 411 25.11 10.64 13.57
CA ALA A 411 25.42 9.61 14.56
C ALA A 411 24.68 9.87 15.89
N ALA A 412 24.69 11.11 16.37
CA ALA A 412 24.01 11.49 17.60
C ALA A 412 22.47 11.39 17.46
N ALA A 413 21.91 11.91 16.38
CA ALA A 413 20.48 11.83 16.09
C ALA A 413 20.01 10.36 15.97
N ARG A 414 20.75 9.51 15.23
CA ARG A 414 20.42 8.09 15.10
C ARG A 414 20.52 7.33 16.42
N ALA A 415 21.41 7.72 17.32
CA ALA A 415 21.49 7.14 18.66
C ALA A 415 20.20 7.41 19.45
N MET A 416 19.67 8.64 19.39
CA MET A 416 18.39 8.98 20.03
C MET A 416 17.21 8.30 19.35
N HIS A 417 17.16 8.29 18.02
CA HIS A 417 16.15 7.54 17.27
C HIS A 417 16.14 6.07 17.67
N ALA A 418 17.26 5.36 17.56
CA ALA A 418 17.34 3.94 17.91
C ALA A 418 17.03 3.64 19.39
N LYS A 419 17.27 4.60 20.28
CA LYS A 419 16.99 4.46 21.72
C LYS A 419 15.50 4.62 22.05
N TYR A 420 14.79 5.51 21.36
CA TYR A 420 13.47 5.97 21.80
C TYR A 420 12.33 5.73 20.80
N VAL A 421 12.61 5.48 19.52
CA VAL A 421 11.56 5.19 18.53
C VAL A 421 10.87 3.87 18.89
N THR A 422 9.54 3.88 18.94
CA THR A 422 8.74 2.71 19.32
C THR A 422 8.12 2.01 18.13
N ALA A 423 7.92 2.72 17.03
CA ALA A 423 7.42 2.19 15.77
C ALA A 423 7.93 2.99 14.56
N GLY A 424 7.95 2.36 13.38
CA GLY A 424 8.46 3.03 12.20
C GLY A 424 7.88 2.51 10.89
N MET A 425 7.50 3.43 10.00
CA MET A 425 7.15 3.16 8.62
C MET A 425 8.23 3.73 7.70
N CYS A 426 8.79 2.89 6.85
CA CYS A 426 9.78 3.28 5.85
C CYS A 426 9.28 2.89 4.46
N GLY A 427 9.19 3.88 3.56
CA GLY A 427 8.88 3.64 2.16
C GLY A 427 9.97 2.84 1.44
N THR A 428 9.55 1.97 0.54
CA THR A 428 10.40 1.06 -0.25
C THR A 428 10.14 1.14 -1.74
N SER A 429 9.16 1.94 -2.16
CA SER A 429 8.76 2.09 -3.55
C SER A 429 8.35 3.53 -3.84
N TYR A 430 9.06 4.20 -4.74
CA TYR A 430 8.70 5.51 -5.26
C TYR A 430 7.40 5.53 -6.07
N ASN A 431 6.91 4.37 -6.51
CA ASN A 431 5.61 4.27 -7.18
C ASN A 431 4.46 4.53 -6.19
N GLY A 432 4.57 4.08 -4.94
CA GLY A 432 3.55 4.38 -3.92
C GLY A 432 2.10 4.09 -4.34
N LEU A 433 1.18 4.93 -3.85
CA LEU A 433 -0.22 4.96 -4.27
C LEU A 433 -0.40 5.75 -5.58
N LEU A 434 -1.48 5.47 -6.31
CA LEU A 434 -1.90 6.31 -7.44
C LEU A 434 -2.53 7.60 -6.90
N SER A 435 -1.69 8.58 -6.55
CA SER A 435 -2.06 9.89 -5.99
C SER A 435 -1.56 11.07 -6.83
N ARG A 436 -1.75 12.31 -6.35
CA ARG A 436 -1.32 13.51 -7.09
C ARG A 436 0.20 13.67 -7.10
N GLU A 437 0.85 13.18 -6.05
CA GLU A 437 2.28 13.27 -5.77
C GLU A 437 3.08 12.18 -6.51
N TYR A 438 2.37 11.14 -6.99
CA TYR A 438 2.90 10.01 -7.75
C TYR A 438 3.93 10.42 -8.80
N ALA A 439 3.57 11.34 -9.70
CA ALA A 439 4.41 11.67 -10.84
C ALA A 439 5.76 12.30 -10.43
N GLY A 440 5.74 13.16 -9.41
CA GLY A 440 6.95 13.82 -8.90
C GLY A 440 7.87 12.83 -8.19
N LEU A 441 7.32 11.95 -7.35
CA LEU A 441 8.10 10.97 -6.61
C LEU A 441 8.58 9.81 -7.49
N LEU A 442 7.82 9.43 -8.51
CA LEU A 442 8.26 8.53 -9.57
C LEU A 442 9.49 9.10 -10.29
N ALA A 443 9.43 10.37 -10.71
CA ALA A 443 10.57 11.03 -11.34
C ALA A 443 11.77 11.08 -10.38
N GLY A 444 11.56 11.40 -9.10
CA GLY A 444 12.58 11.34 -8.06
C GLY A 444 13.26 9.98 -8.00
N GLY A 445 12.48 8.91 -7.84
CA GLY A 445 13.00 7.54 -7.72
C GLY A 445 13.72 7.01 -8.97
N LEU A 446 13.39 7.52 -10.17
CA LEU A 446 14.04 7.15 -11.43
C LEU A 446 15.31 7.93 -11.75
N LEU A 447 15.37 9.20 -11.33
CA LEU A 447 16.40 10.14 -11.78
C LEU A 447 17.44 10.47 -10.69
N ILE A 448 17.06 10.44 -9.41
CA ILE A 448 18.01 10.60 -8.32
C ILE A 448 18.90 9.35 -8.25
N PRO A 449 20.23 9.50 -8.13
CA PRO A 449 21.17 8.38 -8.05
C PRO A 449 21.12 7.71 -6.66
N HIS A 450 19.99 7.10 -6.32
CA HIS A 450 19.79 6.39 -5.07
C HIS A 450 20.78 5.23 -4.91
N HIS A 451 21.20 4.95 -3.67
CA HIS A 451 22.05 3.80 -3.35
C HIS A 451 21.34 2.44 -3.52
N SER A 452 20.02 2.44 -3.70
CA SER A 452 19.19 1.24 -3.84
C SER A 452 17.87 1.56 -4.54
N SER A 453 17.31 0.56 -5.22
CA SER A 453 15.94 0.61 -5.74
C SER A 453 14.87 0.66 -4.64
N LYS A 454 15.22 0.33 -3.39
CA LYS A 454 14.35 0.51 -2.23
C LYS A 454 14.45 1.93 -1.70
N ASN A 455 13.63 2.82 -2.25
CA ASN A 455 13.49 4.21 -1.84
C ASN A 455 12.04 4.65 -2.04
N ASP A 456 11.66 5.74 -1.40
CA ASP A 456 10.31 6.31 -1.46
C ASP A 456 10.20 7.47 -2.47
N GLY A 457 11.20 7.63 -3.33
CA GLY A 457 11.36 8.70 -4.31
C GLY A 457 12.32 9.80 -3.88
N ILE A 458 12.62 9.92 -2.58
CA ILE A 458 13.55 10.93 -2.05
C ILE A 458 14.48 10.35 -0.97
N VAL A 459 13.96 9.48 -0.11
CA VAL A 459 14.67 8.86 1.01
C VAL A 459 14.81 7.36 0.78
N GLU A 460 16.04 6.86 0.93
CA GLU A 460 16.32 5.43 0.88
C GLU A 460 15.75 4.72 2.10
N PHE A 461 15.25 3.50 1.89
CA PHE A 461 14.81 2.63 2.98
C PHE A 461 15.87 2.48 4.09
N GLN A 462 17.15 2.33 3.71
CA GLN A 462 18.27 2.21 4.66
C GLN A 462 18.61 3.51 5.39
N SER A 463 18.26 4.67 4.82
CA SER A 463 18.33 5.94 5.52
C SER A 463 17.21 6.02 6.56
N CYS A 464 15.98 5.65 6.19
CA CYS A 464 14.84 5.60 7.10
C CYS A 464 15.03 4.67 8.30
N VAL A 465 15.55 3.46 8.07
CA VAL A 465 15.86 2.51 9.14
C VAL A 465 16.89 3.08 10.14
N GLY A 466 17.81 3.95 9.69
CA GLY A 466 18.84 4.55 10.53
C GLY A 466 19.77 3.50 11.13
N ASN A 467 19.73 3.34 12.45
CA ASN A 467 20.49 2.34 13.21
C ASN A 467 19.64 1.16 13.72
N LEU A 468 18.37 1.09 13.31
CA LEU A 468 17.51 -0.05 13.63
C LEU A 468 17.91 -1.28 12.80
N ASP A 469 17.41 -2.45 13.19
CA ASP A 469 17.64 -3.69 12.45
C ASP A 469 16.68 -3.76 11.25
N PRO A 470 17.18 -3.67 10.00
CA PRO A 470 16.34 -3.70 8.80
C PRO A 470 15.59 -5.03 8.62
N SER A 471 16.04 -6.12 9.24
CA SER A 471 15.37 -7.43 9.14
C SER A 471 14.05 -7.49 9.90
N LYS A 472 13.81 -6.55 10.84
CA LYS A 472 12.54 -6.44 11.57
C LYS A 472 11.43 -5.81 10.72
N PHE A 473 11.80 -5.05 9.71
CA PHE A 473 10.87 -4.36 8.83
C PHE A 473 10.27 -5.35 7.83
N THR A 474 8.95 -5.49 7.84
CA THR A 474 8.22 -6.37 6.92
C THR A 474 7.21 -5.58 6.12
N ASP A 475 6.75 -6.13 5.00
CA ASP A 475 5.75 -5.51 4.12
C ASP A 475 4.31 -5.62 4.65
N SER A 476 4.13 -5.87 5.95
CA SER A 476 2.83 -6.00 6.61
C SER A 476 2.48 -4.80 7.48
N TYR A 477 1.29 -4.23 7.28
CA TYR A 477 0.70 -3.21 8.16
C TYR A 477 0.47 -3.68 9.61
N SER A 478 0.51 -5.00 9.87
CA SER A 478 0.38 -5.53 11.23
C SER A 478 1.71 -5.54 12.00
N ASN A 479 2.81 -5.13 11.37
CA ASN A 479 4.13 -5.10 12.00
C ASN A 479 4.45 -3.67 12.45
N THR A 480 4.93 -3.52 13.68
CA THR A 480 5.46 -2.28 14.25
C THR A 480 6.52 -1.60 13.37
N TRP A 481 7.33 -2.40 12.67
CA TRP A 481 8.33 -1.96 11.69
C TRP A 481 7.84 -2.29 10.29
N TYR A 482 7.36 -1.28 9.58
CA TYR A 482 6.65 -1.43 8.32
C TYR A 482 7.49 -0.98 7.14
N ALA A 483 7.94 -1.94 6.32
CA ALA A 483 8.56 -1.71 5.02
C ALA A 483 7.46 -1.52 3.97
N ALA A 484 6.90 -0.32 3.92
CA ALA A 484 5.75 -0.02 3.09
C ALA A 484 6.16 0.20 1.62
N LYS A 485 5.37 -0.30 0.67
CA LYS A 485 5.49 0.02 -0.77
C LYS A 485 4.82 1.36 -1.08
N LEU A 486 5.20 2.36 -0.30
CA LEU A 486 4.67 3.72 -0.30
C LEU A 486 5.77 4.69 -0.73
N ASN A 487 5.39 5.72 -1.46
CA ASN A 487 6.27 6.84 -1.77
C ASN A 487 6.35 7.79 -0.56
N HIS A 488 7.21 8.80 -0.64
CA HIS A 488 7.48 9.69 0.49
C HIS A 488 6.23 10.41 1.00
N ALA A 489 5.34 10.83 0.09
CA ALA A 489 4.11 11.54 0.41
C ALA A 489 3.06 10.60 1.01
N ASP A 490 2.87 9.38 0.48
CA ASP A 490 1.83 8.48 0.99
C ASP A 490 2.06 8.13 2.48
N THR A 491 3.31 8.18 2.95
CA THR A 491 3.65 7.94 4.37
C THR A 491 3.19 9.05 5.32
N THR A 492 2.68 10.19 4.80
CA THR A 492 1.99 11.21 5.61
C THR A 492 0.53 10.86 5.89
N PHE A 493 0.04 9.73 5.36
CA PHE A 493 -1.37 9.33 5.40
C PHE A 493 -2.33 10.13 4.51
N HIS A 494 -1.84 11.16 3.81
CA HIS A 494 -2.66 12.10 3.06
C HIS A 494 -3.49 11.42 1.95
N ASP A 495 -2.89 10.45 1.27
CA ASP A 495 -3.46 9.84 0.05
C ASP A 495 -4.32 8.59 0.30
N GLY A 496 -4.63 8.29 1.55
CA GLY A 496 -5.40 7.09 1.91
C GLY A 496 -4.54 5.83 1.85
N GLU A 497 -5.09 4.73 1.31
CA GLU A 497 -4.45 3.41 1.34
C GLU A 497 -4.77 2.55 0.11
N GLY A 498 -3.86 1.64 -0.19
CA GLY A 498 -4.03 0.61 -1.22
C GLY A 498 -5.03 -0.46 -0.80
N LEU A 499 -5.93 -0.79 -1.72
CA LEU A 499 -6.92 -1.85 -1.55
C LEU A 499 -6.27 -3.24 -1.60
N PHE A 500 -5.39 -3.47 -2.57
CA PHE A 500 -4.92 -4.81 -2.96
C PHE A 500 -3.52 -5.20 -2.44
N SER A 501 -2.86 -4.33 -1.68
CA SER A 501 -1.52 -4.60 -1.15
C SER A 501 -1.48 -4.33 0.34
N ARG A 502 -1.12 -5.33 1.14
CA ARG A 502 -0.85 -5.16 2.58
C ARG A 502 0.34 -4.25 2.86
N ALA A 503 1.18 -4.00 1.85
CA ALA A 503 2.33 -3.10 1.92
C ALA A 503 1.98 -1.64 1.63
N GLN A 504 0.72 -1.33 1.35
CA GLN A 504 0.25 0.02 1.02
C GLN A 504 -0.87 0.49 1.96
N LYS A 505 -0.83 0.10 3.23
CA LYS A 505 -1.89 0.41 4.21
C LYS A 505 -1.37 1.29 5.35
N PRO A 506 -1.01 2.56 5.09
CA PRO A 506 -0.43 3.43 6.10
C PRO A 506 -1.41 3.82 7.21
N LEU A 507 -2.68 4.16 6.88
CA LEU A 507 -3.67 4.54 7.89
C LEU A 507 -4.05 3.36 8.79
N LYS A 508 -4.21 2.16 8.23
CA LYS A 508 -4.48 0.93 8.95
C LYS A 508 -3.33 0.54 9.86
N TRP A 509 -2.10 0.65 9.35
CA TRP A 509 -0.92 0.40 10.15
C TRP A 509 -0.94 1.27 11.40
N PHE A 510 -1.20 2.58 11.25
CA PHE A 510 -1.29 3.50 12.38
C PHE A 510 -2.48 3.22 13.30
N GLU A 511 -3.66 2.95 12.72
CA GLU A 511 -4.90 2.65 13.44
C GLU A 511 -4.75 1.41 14.36
N CYS A 512 -3.98 0.43 13.91
CA CYS A 512 -3.77 -0.84 14.61
C CYS A 512 -2.47 -0.92 15.42
N LEU A 513 -1.71 0.18 15.51
CA LEU A 513 -0.34 0.16 16.01
C LEU A 513 -0.23 0.04 17.55
N LEU A 514 -1.10 0.74 18.28
CA LEU A 514 -0.93 1.08 19.71
C LEU A 514 -2.08 0.60 20.63
#